data_AF-A0A7W0EX38-F1
#
_entry.id   AF-A0A7W0EX38-F1
#
_cell.length_a   1.000
_cell.length_b   1.000
_cell.length_c   1.000
_cell.angle_alpha   90.00
_cell.angle_beta   90.00
_cell.angle_gamma   90.00
#
_symmetry.space_group_name_H-M   'P 1'
#
loop_
_entity.id
_entity.type
_entity.pdbx_description
1 polymer ?
#
loop_
_entity_poly.entity_id
_entity_poly.type
_entity_poly.pdbx_seq_one_letter_code
_entity_poly.pdbx_strand_id
1 'polypeptide(L)'
;MKDPALKEMRKPRVRVPNHLKPNEREPEVIVPHTENRLIMGLGNPGEKYENTRHNLGFMVIDALAETYGFTLKKKSSMPCTKKV
;
A
#
# COMPACT_ATOMS: atom_id res chain seq x y z
N MET A 1 -8.37 22.59 24.38
CA MET A 1 -9.02 22.91 23.10
C MET A 1 -8.20 22.31 21.97
N LYS A 2 -8.63 21.18 21.40
CA LYS A 2 -8.22 20.75 20.06
C LYS A 2 -9.48 20.80 19.23
N ASP A 3 -9.46 21.67 18.24
CA ASP A 3 -10.60 22.09 17.42
C ASP A 3 -11.28 20.89 16.74
N PRO A 4 -12.60 20.66 16.89
CA PRO A 4 -13.30 19.49 16.36
C PRO A 4 -13.54 19.50 14.83
N ALA A 5 -13.03 20.48 14.09
CA ALA A 5 -13.47 20.79 12.73
C ALA A 5 -12.66 20.19 11.57
N LEU A 6 -11.80 19.18 11.77
CA LEU A 6 -10.88 18.73 10.69
C LEU A 6 -10.69 17.22 10.58
N LYS A 7 -11.78 16.46 10.67
CA LYS A 7 -11.83 15.09 10.11
C LYS A 7 -13.07 14.83 9.25
N GLU A 8 -13.60 15.89 8.64
CA GLU A 8 -14.55 15.81 7.53
C GLU A 8 -13.80 15.71 6.18
N MET A 9 -12.78 14.86 6.08
CA MET A 9 -12.22 14.52 4.77
C MET A 9 -13.12 13.45 4.15
N ARG A 10 -14.11 13.96 3.40
CA ARG A 10 -14.99 13.28 2.45
C ARG A 10 -14.61 11.82 2.23
N LYS A 11 -15.37 10.91 2.87
CA LYS A 11 -15.37 9.49 2.50
C LYS A 11 -15.52 9.42 0.97
N PRO A 12 -14.69 8.65 0.25
CA PRO A 12 -14.85 8.50 -1.19
C PRO A 12 -16.27 7.97 -1.44
N ARG A 13 -17.07 8.75 -2.17
CA ARG A 13 -18.45 8.40 -2.47
C ARG A 13 -18.42 7.27 -3.50
N VAL A 14 -18.28 6.04 -3.02
CA VAL A 14 -18.48 4.85 -3.83
C VAL A 14 -19.91 4.93 -4.37
N ARG A 15 -20.08 4.98 -5.69
CA ARG A 15 -21.42 4.90 -6.29
C ARG A 15 -21.93 3.49 -6.08
N VAL A 16 -22.78 3.31 -5.07
CA VAL A 16 -23.57 2.10 -4.90
C VAL A 16 -24.58 1.99 -6.06
N PRO A 17 -24.73 0.81 -6.70
CA PRO A 17 -25.77 0.60 -7.70
C PRO A 17 -27.17 0.86 -7.11
N ASN A 18 -28.00 1.56 -7.86
CA ASN A 18 -29.22 2.23 -7.37
C ASN A 18 -30.45 1.30 -7.16
N HIS A 19 -30.26 0.05 -6.73
CA HIS A 19 -31.34 -0.95 -6.65
C HIS A 19 -31.58 -1.55 -5.25
N LEU A 20 -30.90 -1.07 -4.20
CA LEU A 20 -31.10 -1.53 -2.83
C LEU A 20 -31.99 -0.56 -2.04
N LYS A 21 -32.98 -1.07 -1.31
CA LYS A 21 -34.02 -0.27 -0.65
C LYS A 21 -33.48 0.47 0.59
N PRO A 22 -34.04 1.65 0.96
CA PRO A 22 -33.43 2.55 1.94
C PRO A 22 -33.34 2.06 3.40
N ASN A 23 -34.07 0.99 3.76
CA ASN A 23 -34.27 0.55 5.15
C ASN A 23 -33.55 -0.75 5.54
N GLU A 24 -32.75 -1.35 4.66
CA GLU A 24 -31.91 -2.52 4.97
C GLU A 24 -30.46 -2.11 5.23
N ARG A 25 -30.27 -1.01 5.98
CA ARG A 25 -28.95 -0.74 6.56
C ARG A 25 -28.76 -1.72 7.70
N GLU A 26 -28.31 -2.92 7.37
CA GLU A 26 -27.60 -3.74 8.34
C GLU A 26 -26.53 -2.83 8.99
N PRO A 27 -26.36 -2.88 10.31
CA PRO A 27 -25.23 -2.19 10.92
C PRO A 27 -24.00 -2.64 10.14
N GLU A 28 -23.21 -1.71 9.61
CA GLU A 28 -21.90 -2.02 9.04
C GLU A 28 -21.12 -2.72 10.16
N VAL A 29 -21.20 -4.05 10.19
CA VAL A 29 -20.39 -4.87 11.05
C VAL A 29 -18.99 -4.55 10.57
N ILE A 30 -18.23 -3.84 11.39
CA ILE A 30 -16.80 -3.66 11.16
C ILE A 30 -16.19 -5.05 11.34
N VAL A 31 -16.33 -5.88 10.31
CA VAL A 31 -15.56 -7.10 10.18
C VAL A 31 -14.12 -6.63 10.05
N PRO A 32 -13.22 -6.97 10.99
CA PRO A 32 -11.81 -6.80 10.75
C PRO A 32 -11.48 -7.71 9.57
N HIS A 33 -11.42 -7.14 8.37
CA HIS A 33 -10.94 -7.83 7.19
C HIS A 33 -9.47 -8.16 7.45
N THR A 34 -9.23 -9.33 8.05
CA THR A 34 -7.94 -9.99 8.19
C THR A 34 -7.51 -10.50 6.83
N GLU A 35 -7.43 -9.60 5.86
CA GLU A 35 -6.98 -9.93 4.52
C GLU A 35 -5.47 -9.77 4.49
N ASN A 36 -4.78 -10.83 4.06
CA ASN A 36 -3.35 -10.76 3.81
C ASN A 36 -3.10 -9.76 2.68
N ARG A 37 -2.52 -8.61 3.00
CA ARG A 37 -2.19 -7.56 2.03
C ARG A 37 -0.71 -7.61 1.69
N LEU A 38 -0.40 -7.54 0.40
CA LEU A 38 0.96 -7.48 -0.11
C LEU A 38 1.19 -6.12 -0.77
N ILE A 39 2.25 -5.43 -0.36
CA ILE A 39 2.72 -4.20 -0.97
C ILE A 39 4.08 -4.51 -1.62
N MET A 40 4.23 -4.16 -2.90
CA MET A 40 5.46 -4.40 -3.66
C MET A 40 5.93 -3.13 -4.34
N GLY A 41 7.24 -2.87 -4.28
CA GLY A 41 7.91 -1.86 -5.09
C GLY A 41 8.52 -2.52 -6.32
N LEU A 42 8.19 -2.03 -7.51
CA LEU A 42 8.84 -2.47 -8.75
C LEU A 42 10.10 -1.64 -8.99
N GLY A 43 11.14 -2.27 -9.54
CA GLY A 43 12.44 -1.66 -9.80
C GLY A 43 13.45 -2.67 -10.34
N ASN A 44 14.58 -2.16 -10.81
CA ASN A 44 15.72 -2.96 -11.26
C ASN A 44 16.82 -2.97 -10.19
N PRO A 45 17.47 -4.13 -9.93
CA PRO A 45 18.57 -4.23 -9.00
C PRO A 45 19.88 -3.66 -9.58
N GLY A 46 20.71 -3.08 -8.71
CA GLY A 46 22.04 -2.55 -9.03
C GLY A 46 22.11 -1.02 -9.00
N GLU A 47 23.26 -0.49 -8.59
CA GLU A 47 23.51 0.94 -8.32
C GLU A 47 23.12 1.85 -9.51
N LYS A 48 23.37 1.39 -10.73
CA LYS A 48 23.06 2.13 -11.97
C LYS A 48 21.56 2.46 -12.16
N TYR A 49 20.66 1.78 -11.43
CA TYR A 49 19.21 2.00 -11.55
C TYR A 49 18.60 2.80 -10.40
N GLU A 50 19.37 3.08 -9.34
CA GLU A 50 18.85 3.66 -8.08
C GLU A 50 18.03 4.92 -8.31
N ASN A 51 18.49 5.83 -9.17
CA ASN A 51 17.84 7.12 -9.43
C ASN A 51 17.03 7.16 -10.73
N THR A 52 16.60 6.00 -11.24
CA THR A 52 15.76 5.94 -12.44
C THR A 52 14.28 5.98 -12.08
N ARG A 53 13.44 6.54 -12.98
CA ARG A 53 11.97 6.52 -12.83
C ARG A 53 11.40 5.11 -12.66
N HIS A 54 12.10 4.10 -13.16
CA HIS A 54 11.72 2.70 -13.03
C HIS A 54 11.87 2.17 -11.59
N ASN A 55 12.71 2.80 -10.76
CA ASN A 55 12.93 2.43 -9.36
C ASN A 55 12.08 3.26 -8.38
N LEU A 56 11.12 4.06 -8.87
CA LEU A 56 10.21 4.81 -8.00
C LEU A 56 9.46 3.87 -7.03
N GLY A 57 9.13 2.65 -7.47
CA GLY A 57 8.52 1.65 -6.61
C GLY A 57 9.39 1.28 -5.40
N PHE A 58 10.70 1.12 -5.59
CA PHE A 58 11.64 0.88 -4.48
C PHE A 58 11.70 2.08 -3.53
N MET A 59 11.80 3.30 -4.07
CA MET A 59 11.83 4.54 -3.26
C MET A 59 10.58 4.69 -2.39
N VAL A 60 9.41 4.33 -2.91
CA VAL A 60 8.15 4.36 -2.15
C VAL A 60 8.17 3.36 -1.00
N ILE A 61 8.68 2.15 -1.22
CA ILE A 61 8.79 1.14 -0.16
C ILE A 61 9.77 1.60 0.93
N ASP A 62 10.88 2.22 0.56
CA ASP A 62 11.85 2.76 1.51
C ASP A 62 11.22 3.87 2.37
N ALA A 63 10.52 4.83 1.75
CA ALA A 63 9.82 5.90 2.46
C ALA A 63 8.70 5.37 3.38
N LEU A 64 7.97 4.34 2.94
CA LEU A 64 6.98 3.67 3.78
C LEU A 64 7.64 2.96 4.97
N ALA A 65 8.76 2.27 4.75
CA ALA A 65 9.50 1.61 5.82
C ALA A 65 9.98 2.63 6.87
N GLU A 66 10.51 3.78 6.45
CA GLU A 66 10.90 4.87 7.34
C GLU A 66 9.70 5.45 8.11
N THR A 67 8.60 5.74 7.41
CA THR A 67 7.40 6.36 8.00
C THR A 67 6.74 5.48 9.05
N TYR A 68 6.70 4.17 8.82
CA TYR A 68 6.01 3.21 9.69
C TYR A 68 6.96 2.39 10.59
N GLY A 69 8.28 2.63 10.52
CA GLY A 69 9.28 1.97 11.36
C GLY A 69 9.54 0.50 11.01
N PHE A 70 9.37 0.09 9.75
CA PHE A 70 9.67 -1.26 9.29
C PHE A 70 11.14 -1.42 8.91
N THR A 71 11.73 -2.59 9.21
CA THR A 71 13.07 -2.93 8.74
C THR A 71 13.00 -3.85 7.52
N LEU A 72 13.52 -3.40 6.38
CA LEU A 72 13.63 -4.21 5.18
C LEU A 72 14.83 -5.16 5.28
N LYS A 73 14.61 -6.46 5.07
CA LYS A 73 15.68 -7.46 5.02
C LYS A 73 16.11 -7.68 3.57
N LYS A 74 17.37 -7.38 3.25
CA LYS A 74 17.97 -7.76 1.96
C LYS A 74 18.20 -9.28 1.95
N LYS A 75 17.67 -9.95 0.93
CA LYS A 75 18.01 -11.35 0.62
C LYS A 75 18.83 -11.34 -0.67
N SER A 76 20.05 -11.85 -0.62
CA SER A 76 20.83 -12.09 -1.83
C SER A 76 20.17 -13.25 -2.60
N SER A 77 19.74 -12.98 -3.82
CA SER A 77 19.41 -14.05 -4.76
C SER A 77 20.71 -14.69 -5.24
N MET A 78 20.77 -16.02 -5.32
CA MET A 78 21.90 -16.69 -5.96
C MET A 78 22.07 -16.14 -7.38
N PRO A 79 23.29 -15.74 -7.79
CA PRO A 79 23.52 -15.37 -9.17
C PRO A 79 23.17 -16.57 -10.06
N CYS A 80 22.28 -16.35 -11.04
CA CYS A 80 22.05 -17.33 -12.09
C CYS A 80 23.33 -17.39 -12.93
N THR A 81 24.26 -18.27 -12.54
CA THR A 81 25.43 -18.57 -13.36
C THR A 81 24.94 -19.38 -14.55
N LYS A 82 25.06 -18.82 -15.76
CA LYS A 82 24.99 -19.65 -16.96
C LYS A 82 26.17 -20.62 -16.87
N LYS A 83 25.88 -21.88 -16.56
CA LYS A 83 26.81 -22.98 -16.77
C LYS A 83 26.97 -23.08 -18.29
N VAL A 84 28.12 -22.63 -18.77
CA VAL A 84 28.58 -22.85 -20.16
C VAL A 84 29.02 -24.30 -20.28
#